data_AF-A3I025-F1
#
_entry.id   AF-A3I025-F1
#
_cell.length_a   1.000
_cell.length_b   1.000
_cell.length_c   1.000
_cell.angle_alpha   90.00
_cell.angle_beta   90.00
_cell.angle_gamma   90.00
#
_symmetry.space_group_name_H-M   'P 1'
#
loop_
_entity.id
_entity.type
_entity.pdbx_description
1 polymer ?
#
loop_
_entity_poly.entity_id
_entity_poly.type
_entity_poly.pdbx_seq_one_letter_code
_entity_poly.pdbx_strand_id
1 'polypeptide(L)'
;MSVCYIIFSPSLNKFYTEITQEPVHFRIEKHNKHQYGAHRFTAKATDWELYLLLEAQSYSHARRMELKIKKMKSAKFIRDLKENLDMQSLLIQQTL
;
A
#
# COMPACT_ATOMS: atom_id res chain seq x y z
N MET A 1 13.65 -6.17 -5.91
CA MET A 1 13.41 -5.03 -5.00
C MET A 1 12.09 -5.25 -4.30
N SER A 2 11.99 -4.97 -3.00
CA SER A 2 10.72 -5.08 -2.26
C SER A 2 10.14 -3.68 -2.05
N VAL A 3 8.83 -3.54 -2.16
CA VAL A 3 8.15 -2.26 -1.97
C VAL A 3 6.93 -2.42 -1.06
N CYS A 4 6.62 -1.38 -0.29
CA CYS A 4 5.33 -1.22 0.36
C CYS A 4 4.52 -0.21 -0.45
N TYR A 5 3.30 -0.57 -0.83
CA TYR A 5 2.46 0.27 -1.67
C TYR A 5 1.08 0.44 -1.06
N ILE A 6 0.49 1.59 -1.33
CA ILE A 6 -0.87 1.95 -0.94
C ILE A 6 -1.66 2.17 -2.22
N ILE A 7 -2.82 1.54 -2.31
CA ILE A 7 -3.81 1.76 -3.36
C ILE A 7 -5.06 2.42 -2.76
N PHE A 8 -5.77 3.20 -3.57
CA PHE A 8 -7.02 3.85 -3.20
C PHE A 8 -8.11 3.49 -4.20
N SER A 9 -9.32 3.25 -3.71
CA SER A 9 -10.53 3.09 -4.53
C SER A 9 -11.43 4.30 -4.28
N PRO A 10 -11.68 5.16 -5.29
CA PRO A 10 -12.63 6.26 -5.19
C PRO A 10 -14.05 5.80 -4.86
N SER A 11 -14.52 4.72 -5.49
CA SER A 11 -15.88 4.18 -5.27
C SER A 11 -16.10 3.68 -3.84
N LEU A 12 -15.10 3.08 -3.21
CA LEU A 12 -15.18 2.64 -1.81
C LEU A 12 -14.79 3.76 -0.82
N ASN A 13 -14.09 4.78 -1.28
CA ASN A 13 -13.37 5.75 -0.44
C ASN A 13 -12.50 5.02 0.61
N LYS A 14 -11.73 4.02 0.17
CA LYS A 14 -10.87 3.20 1.03
C LYS A 14 -9.44 3.12 0.51
N PHE A 15 -8.51 3.14 1.46
CA PHE A 15 -7.12 2.78 1.23
C PHE A 15 -6.89 1.29 1.51
N TYR A 16 -5.99 0.68 0.75
CA TYR A 16 -5.47 -0.66 1.00
C TYR A 16 -3.94 -0.65 0.89
N THR A 17 -3.26 -1.23 1.87
CA THR A 17 -1.79 -1.27 1.95
C THR A 17 -1.32 -2.70 1.83
N GLU A 18 -0.31 -2.95 1.03
CA GLU A 18 0.30 -4.27 0.85
C GLU A 18 1.78 -4.13 0.49
N ILE A 19 2.46 -5.26 0.30
CA ILE A 19 3.86 -5.33 -0.14
C ILE A 19 3.98 -6.24 -1.36
N THR A 20 5.02 -6.05 -2.15
CA THR A 20 5.31 -6.91 -3.29
C THR A 20 6.79 -6.92 -3.64
N GLN A 21 7.23 -8.00 -4.30
CA GLN A 21 8.50 -8.09 -5.04
C GLN A 21 8.28 -8.06 -6.57
N GLU A 22 7.04 -8.24 -7.02
CA GLU A 22 6.61 -8.06 -8.41
C GLU A 22 6.39 -6.55 -8.71
N PRO A 23 6.46 -6.13 -9.99
CA PRO A 23 6.08 -4.77 -10.38
C PRO A 23 4.66 -4.42 -9.91
N VAL A 24 4.51 -3.23 -9.32
CA VAL A 24 3.25 -2.83 -8.65
C VAL A 24 2.08 -2.67 -9.62
N HIS A 25 2.33 -2.23 -10.85
CA HIS A 25 1.26 -2.10 -11.86
C HIS A 25 0.58 -3.45 -12.14
N PHE A 26 1.34 -4.55 -12.22
CA PHE A 26 0.76 -5.89 -12.35
C PHE A 26 -0.08 -6.25 -11.13
N ARG A 27 0.37 -5.94 -9.91
CA ARG A 27 -0.43 -6.20 -8.69
C ARG A 27 -1.76 -5.46 -8.70
N ILE A 28 -1.76 -4.19 -9.11
CA ILE A 28 -2.97 -3.36 -9.23
C ILE A 28 -3.92 -3.96 -10.27
N GLU A 29 -3.40 -4.35 -11.43
CA GLU A 29 -4.19 -5.01 -12.47
C GLU A 29 -4.83 -6.32 -11.97
N LYS A 30 -4.07 -7.15 -11.24
CA LYS A 30 -4.57 -8.39 -10.62
C LYS A 30 -5.71 -8.10 -9.62
N HIS A 31 -5.61 -7.03 -8.83
CA HIS A 31 -6.67 -6.58 -7.91
C HIS A 31 -7.92 -6.12 -8.68
N ASN A 32 -7.77 -5.27 -9.71
CA ASN A 32 -8.89 -4.78 -10.52
C ASN A 32 -9.57 -5.86 -11.36
N LYS A 33 -8.85 -6.96 -11.67
CA LYS A 33 -9.39 -8.15 -12.35
C LYS A 33 -9.87 -9.25 -11.38
N HIS A 34 -9.89 -8.98 -10.07
CA HIS A 34 -10.30 -9.92 -9.01
C HIS A 34 -9.57 -11.27 -9.05
N GLN A 35 -8.32 -11.30 -9.53
CA GLN A 35 -7.58 -12.55 -9.77
C GLN A 35 -7.24 -13.32 -8.49
N TYR A 36 -7.31 -12.67 -7.32
CA TYR A 36 -7.12 -13.30 -6.01
C TYR A 36 -8.41 -13.91 -5.43
N GLY A 37 -9.51 -13.89 -6.19
CA GLY A 37 -10.82 -14.41 -5.82
C GLY A 37 -11.71 -13.41 -5.09
N ALA A 38 -13.03 -13.61 -5.24
CA ALA A 38 -14.07 -12.70 -4.73
C ALA A 38 -14.11 -12.56 -3.19
N HIS A 39 -13.48 -13.47 -2.45
CA HIS A 39 -13.44 -13.42 -0.97
C HIS A 39 -12.44 -12.37 -0.43
N ARG A 40 -11.57 -11.81 -1.27
CA ARG A 40 -10.60 -10.79 -0.86
C ARG A 40 -11.25 -9.42 -0.75
N PHE A 41 -10.77 -8.60 0.18
CA PHE A 41 -11.26 -7.23 0.35
C PHE A 41 -11.13 -6.40 -0.93
N THR A 42 -10.02 -6.56 -1.66
CA THR A 42 -9.78 -5.82 -2.92
C THR A 42 -10.73 -6.23 -4.03
N ALA A 43 -11.40 -7.39 -3.95
CA ALA A 43 -12.40 -7.79 -4.94
C ALA A 43 -13.73 -7.00 -4.85
N LYS A 44 -13.88 -6.11 -3.86
CA LYS A 44 -15.06 -5.24 -3.71
C LYS A 44 -15.09 -4.05 -4.68
N ALA A 45 -14.01 -3.81 -5.39
CA ALA A 45 -13.84 -2.69 -6.32
C ALA A 45 -12.97 -3.09 -7.51
N THR A 46 -13.04 -2.30 -8.58
CA THR A 46 -12.27 -2.46 -9.83
C THR A 46 -11.55 -1.18 -10.24
N ASP A 47 -11.62 -0.14 -9.40
CA ASP A 47 -11.06 1.19 -9.59
C ASP A 47 -9.90 1.46 -8.62
N TRP A 48 -9.14 0.41 -8.27
CA TRP A 48 -7.94 0.59 -7.45
C TRP A 48 -6.85 1.30 -8.25
N GLU A 49 -6.32 2.38 -7.69
CA GLU A 49 -5.25 3.18 -8.26
C GLU A 49 -4.07 3.28 -7.29
N LEU A 50 -2.85 3.39 -7.82
CA LEU A 50 -1.65 3.61 -6.99
C LEU A 50 -1.75 4.96 -6.29
N TYR A 51 -1.70 4.94 -4.96
CA TYR A 51 -1.74 6.15 -4.15
C TYR A 51 -0.36 6.60 -3.66
N LEU A 52 0.45 5.65 -3.17
CA LEU A 52 1.80 5.88 -2.68
C LEU A 52 2.65 4.61 -2.85
N LEU A 53 3.93 4.77 -3.16
CA LEU A 53 4.92 3.70 -3.27
C LEU A 53 6.14 4.02 -2.42
N LEU A 54 6.55 3.10 -1.56
CA LEU A 54 7.71 3.22 -0.69
C LEU A 54 8.68 2.07 -0.94
N GLU A 55 9.93 2.39 -1.24
CA GLU A 55 10.98 1.39 -1.45
C GLU A 55 11.46 0.80 -0.14
N ALA A 56 11.74 -0.50 -0.14
CA ALA A 56 12.27 -1.22 1.00
C ALA A 56 13.61 -1.87 0.68
N GLN A 57 14.50 -1.91 1.67
CA GLN A 57 15.77 -2.61 1.59
C GLN A 57 15.62 -4.15 1.50
N SER A 58 14.51 -4.68 2.02
CA SER A 58 14.23 -6.12 2.04
C SER A 58 12.73 -6.39 2.15
N TYR A 59 12.33 -7.64 1.95
CA TYR A 59 10.93 -8.06 2.14
C TYR A 59 10.47 -7.86 3.58
N SER A 60 11.34 -8.16 4.56
CA SER A 60 11.02 -7.99 5.98
C SER A 60 10.88 -6.50 6.35
N HIS A 61 11.70 -5.63 5.76
CA HIS A 61 11.54 -4.18 5.89
C HIS A 61 10.20 -3.71 5.31
N ALA A 62 9.85 -4.13 4.08
CA ALA A 62 8.54 -3.81 3.49
C ALA A 62 7.40 -4.24 4.40
N ARG A 63 7.49 -5.45 4.98
CA ARG A 63 6.49 -5.99 5.90
C ARG A 63 6.36 -5.15 7.18
N ARG A 64 7.46 -4.66 7.76
CA ARG A 64 7.41 -3.77 8.93
C ARG A 64 6.75 -2.43 8.60
N MET A 65 7.03 -1.85 7.43
CA MET A 65 6.33 -0.66 6.94
C MET A 65 4.82 -0.90 6.82
N GLU A 66 4.41 -1.98 6.15
CA GLU A 66 2.99 -2.34 5.99
C GLU A 66 2.27 -2.45 7.33
N LEU A 67 2.86 -3.17 8.30
CA LEU A 67 2.27 -3.36 9.63
C LEU A 67 2.17 -2.03 10.39
N LYS A 68 3.20 -1.19 10.32
CA LYS A 68 3.21 0.14 10.96
C LYS A 68 2.11 1.03 10.38
N ILE A 69 2.00 1.11 9.05
CA ILE A 69 0.94 1.89 8.36
C ILE A 69 -0.45 1.38 8.76
N LYS A 70 -0.68 0.06 8.69
CA LYS A 70 -1.98 -0.56 9.05
C LYS A 70 -2.35 -0.33 10.51
N LYS A 71 -1.37 -0.32 11.42
CA LYS A 71 -1.58 -0.05 12.85
C LYS A 71 -2.12 1.36 13.12
N MET A 72 -1.79 2.35 12.26
CA MET A 72 -2.26 3.71 12.44
C MET A 72 -3.77 3.85 12.27
N LYS A 73 -4.42 2.99 11.46
CA LYS A 73 -5.87 2.99 11.21
C LYS A 73 -6.43 4.39 10.88
N SER A 74 -5.65 5.21 10.18
CA SER A 74 -5.96 6.62 9.95
C SER A 74 -5.81 6.99 8.48
N ALA A 75 -6.92 7.35 7.84
CA ALA A 75 -6.93 7.89 6.48
C ALA A 75 -6.21 9.23 6.39
N LYS A 76 -6.29 10.06 7.46
CA LYS A 76 -5.52 11.30 7.56
C LYS A 76 -4.02 11.01 7.54
N PHE A 77 -3.56 10.03 8.31
CA PHE A 77 -2.15 9.63 8.32
C PHE A 77 -1.66 9.22 6.93
N ILE A 78 -2.44 8.42 6.18
CA ILE A 78 -2.07 8.02 4.82
C ILE A 78 -1.99 9.22 3.87
N ARG A 79 -2.92 10.18 4.00
CA ARG A 79 -2.87 11.42 3.21
C ARG A 79 -1.65 12.26 3.54
N ASP A 80 -1.41 12.51 4.82
CA ASP A 80 -0.24 13.27 5.29
C ASP A 80 1.06 12.57 4.87
N LEU A 81 1.12 11.23 4.93
CA LEU A 81 2.27 10.43 4.50
C LEU A 81 2.57 10.60 2.99
N LYS A 82 1.55 10.74 2.14
CA LYS A 82 1.77 10.98 0.70
C LYS A 82 2.38 12.35 0.44
N GLU A 83 1.92 13.38 1.15
CA GLU A 83 2.33 14.77 0.92
C GLU A 83 3.65 15.15 1.64
N ASN A 84 4.06 14.38 2.66
CA ASN A 84 5.21 14.73 3.50
C ASN A 84 6.36 13.72 3.38
N LEU A 85 7.44 14.13 2.71
CA LEU A 85 8.65 13.31 2.51
C LEU A 85 9.42 13.04 3.81
N ASP A 86 9.37 13.94 4.79
CA ASP A 86 10.01 13.71 6.09
C ASP A 86 9.28 12.61 6.85
N MET A 87 7.95 12.55 6.76
CA MET A 87 7.16 11.46 7.32
C MET A 87 7.46 10.12 6.62
N GLN A 88 7.66 10.13 5.31
CA GLN A 88 8.08 8.92 4.58
C GLN A 88 9.46 8.45 5.04
N SER A 89 10.42 9.37 5.12
CA SER A 89 11.79 9.09 5.55
C SER A 89 11.82 8.56 6.99
N LEU A 90 11.07 9.20 7.90
CA LEU A 90 10.95 8.76 9.29
C LEU A 90 10.31 7.37 9.38
N LEU A 91 9.24 7.11 8.62
CA LEU A 91 8.61 5.80 8.59
C LEU A 91 9.59 4.72 8.13
N ILE A 92 10.28 4.96 7.02
CA ILE A 92 11.28 4.04 6.46
C ILE A 92 12.36 3.77 7.51
N GLN A 93 12.97 4.81 8.08
CA GLN A 93 14.03 4.68 9.09
C GLN A 93 13.58 3.93 10.35
N GLN A 94 12.37 4.20 10.85
CA GLN A 94 11.81 3.49 12.02
C GLN A 94 11.53 2.01 11.77
N THR A 95 11.52 1.59 10.50
CA THR A 95 11.19 0.22 10.10
C THR A 95 12.33 -0.52 9.40
N LEU A 96 13.52 0.07 9.33
CA LEU A 96 14.77 -0.63 8.98
C LEU A 96 15.05 -1.79 9.96
#